data_AF-A0A9E5GGE6-F1
#
_entry.id   AF-A0A9E5GGE6-F1
#
_cell.length_a   1.000
_cell.length_b   1.000
_cell.length_c   1.000
_cell.angle_alpha   90.00
_cell.angle_beta   90.00
_cell.angle_gamma   90.00
#
_symmetry.space_group_name_H-M   'P 1'
#
loop_
_entity.id
_entity.type
_entity.pdbx_description
1 polymer ?
#
loop_
_entity_poly.entity_id
_entity_poly.type
_entity_poly.pdbx_seq_one_letter_code
_entity_poly.pdbx_strand_id
1 'polypeptide(L)'
;MSITPTDVLNLLQKSIDKKIADNVPQVTPLLTILKRNSGVEILANGTFYVTEWVGQFSNVGQFALGSTLTGGKADTAQLTVSAKDLYADVQVHEKTVNSMAKVSEGALIDFTKGYTDRMEIAIGREMNRTFNGNATGKIARANGSSASGTALTVQALDADTSDIDPTAYIEVGDYIVVGSAAAKQVTAKSGNVLTLSGAIAWADEAIVYKASADGAKAVEMQGIKGLIVNTGTIQNVNIANYANLQAYVDTASQSIATYGETPMQKAFLKTVSHRTGKLMGICNLTVFNAWA
;
A
#
# COMPACT_ATOMS: atom_id res chain seq x y z
N MET A 1 -22.04 22.48 -39.35
CA MET A 1 -22.67 21.86 -38.17
C MET A 1 -22.44 22.84 -37.02
N SER A 2 -23.45 23.64 -36.65
CA SER A 2 -23.30 24.68 -35.63
C SER A 2 -23.42 24.07 -34.24
N ILE A 3 -22.43 24.29 -33.39
CA ILE A 3 -22.53 24.00 -31.94
C ILE A 3 -23.67 24.83 -31.39
N THR A 4 -24.70 24.18 -30.86
CA THR A 4 -25.82 24.87 -30.23
C THR A 4 -25.48 25.20 -28.76
N PRO A 5 -26.09 26.23 -28.16
CA PRO A 5 -25.91 26.53 -26.74
C PRO A 5 -26.18 25.33 -25.82
N THR A 6 -27.09 24.43 -26.21
CA THR A 6 -27.39 23.17 -25.53
C THR A 6 -26.22 22.20 -25.55
N ASP A 7 -25.46 22.13 -26.65
CA ASP A 7 -24.27 21.28 -26.74
C ASP A 7 -23.17 21.78 -25.80
N VAL A 8 -23.01 23.10 -25.67
CA VAL A 8 -22.07 23.73 -24.72
C VAL A 8 -22.50 23.49 -23.27
N LEU A 9 -23.81 23.60 -22.98
CA LEU A 9 -24.35 23.35 -21.64
C LEU A 9 -24.15 21.88 -21.23
N ASN A 10 -24.39 20.93 -22.13
CA ASN A 10 -24.19 19.50 -21.88
C ASN A 10 -22.71 19.15 -21.69
N LEU A 11 -21.81 19.79 -22.44
CA LEU A 11 -20.36 19.66 -22.25
C LEU A 11 -19.90 20.23 -20.92
N LEU A 12 -20.43 21.40 -20.53
CA LEU A 12 -20.15 22.02 -19.24
C LEU A 12 -20.71 21.18 -18.09
N GLN A 13 -21.95 20.70 -18.18
CA GLN A 13 -22.57 19.81 -17.19
C GLN A 13 -21.73 18.55 -17.01
N LYS A 14 -21.33 17.88 -18.10
CA LYS A 14 -20.49 16.67 -18.06
C LYS A 14 -19.08 16.94 -17.52
N SER A 15 -18.51 18.12 -17.81
CA SER A 15 -17.23 18.57 -17.23
C SER A 15 -17.36 18.92 -15.75
N ILE A 16 -18.49 19.51 -15.34
CA ILE A 16 -18.77 19.93 -13.97
C ILE A 16 -19.07 18.69 -13.13
N ASP A 17 -19.90 17.77 -13.60
CA ASP A 17 -20.22 16.51 -12.90
C ASP A 17 -18.96 15.65 -12.68
N LYS A 18 -18.04 15.62 -13.65
CA LYS A 18 -16.73 14.95 -13.47
C LYS A 18 -15.86 15.66 -12.43
N LYS A 19 -15.82 16.99 -12.44
CA LYS A 19 -15.10 17.78 -11.42
C LYS A 19 -15.75 17.67 -10.03
N ILE A 20 -17.08 17.56 -9.95
CA ILE A 20 -17.81 17.35 -8.69
C ILE A 20 -17.56 15.94 -8.17
N ALA A 21 -17.56 14.92 -9.02
CA ALA A 21 -17.21 13.54 -8.65
C ALA A 21 -15.76 13.43 -8.16
N ASP A 22 -14.82 14.17 -8.77
CA ASP A 22 -13.43 14.30 -8.30
C ASP A 22 -13.31 15.09 -6.99
N ASN A 23 -14.30 15.93 -6.65
CA ASN A 23 -14.36 16.74 -5.42
C ASN A 23 -15.20 16.08 -4.31
N VAL A 24 -15.79 14.90 -4.54
CA VAL A 24 -16.32 14.10 -3.43
C VAL A 24 -15.10 13.69 -2.58
N PRO A 25 -15.10 13.95 -1.26
CA PRO A 25 -13.96 13.61 -0.42
C PRO A 25 -13.62 12.14 -0.57
N GLN A 26 -12.53 11.86 -1.26
CA GLN A 26 -11.96 10.52 -1.31
C GLN A 26 -11.19 10.34 -0.02
N VAL A 27 -11.95 10.10 1.05
CA VAL A 27 -11.38 9.81 2.35
C VAL A 27 -10.49 8.58 2.18
N THR A 28 -9.24 8.70 2.62
CA THR A 28 -8.32 7.56 2.73
C THR A 28 -8.45 7.03 4.17
N PRO A 29 -9.43 6.14 4.45
CA PRO A 29 -9.84 5.81 5.83
C PRO A 29 -8.68 5.30 6.69
N LEU A 30 -7.71 4.65 6.08
CA LEU A 30 -6.53 4.11 6.75
C LEU A 30 -5.57 5.20 7.27
N LEU A 31 -5.41 6.33 6.58
CA LEU A 31 -4.58 7.44 7.08
C LEU A 31 -5.14 8.01 8.39
N THR A 32 -6.47 8.02 8.50
CA THR A 32 -7.20 8.49 9.67
C THR A 32 -7.17 7.47 10.82
N ILE A 33 -7.02 6.18 10.53
CA ILE A 33 -7.03 5.09 11.53
C ILE A 33 -5.61 4.76 12.04
N LEU A 34 -4.58 4.95 11.22
CA LEU A 34 -3.20 4.68 11.60
C LEU A 34 -2.74 5.66 12.69
N LYS A 35 -2.53 5.15 13.90
CA LYS A 35 -1.94 5.93 14.99
C LYS A 35 -0.52 6.34 14.60
N ARG A 36 -0.28 7.65 14.56
CA ARG A 36 1.08 8.20 14.52
C ARG A 36 1.75 7.91 15.87
N ASN A 37 2.84 7.16 15.86
CA ASN A 37 3.70 7.06 17.03
C ASN A 37 4.48 8.37 17.14
N SER A 38 4.11 9.19 18.12
CA SER A 38 4.85 10.40 18.48
C SER A 38 6.03 10.04 19.39
N GLY A 39 7.19 10.64 19.17
CA GLY A 39 8.38 10.45 20.02
C GLY A 39 9.31 9.29 19.63
N VAL A 40 9.21 8.77 18.40
CA VAL A 40 10.20 7.82 17.87
C VAL A 40 11.40 8.63 17.36
N GLU A 41 12.57 8.41 17.96
CA GLU A 41 13.83 9.01 17.50
C GLU A 41 14.39 8.21 16.33
N ILE A 42 14.53 8.87 15.17
CA ILE A 42 15.21 8.30 14.01
C ILE A 42 16.70 8.52 14.20
N LEU A 43 17.45 7.43 14.21
CA LEU A 43 18.90 7.43 14.36
C LEU A 43 19.57 8.01 13.10
N ALA A 44 20.83 8.44 13.23
CA ALA A 44 21.59 9.07 12.15
C ALA A 44 21.73 8.23 10.86
N ASN A 45 21.52 6.91 10.94
CA ASN A 45 21.54 5.99 9.80
C ASN A 45 20.14 5.81 9.14
N GLY A 46 19.14 6.61 9.51
CA GLY A 46 17.79 6.50 8.98
C GLY A 46 17.02 5.28 9.50
N THR A 47 17.38 4.75 10.67
CA THR A 47 16.68 3.62 11.29
C THR A 47 16.12 3.99 12.65
N PHE A 48 15.14 3.23 13.13
CA PHE A 48 14.66 3.32 14.50
C PHE A 48 14.48 1.92 15.09
N TYR A 49 14.57 1.84 16.41
CA TYR A 49 14.39 0.59 17.13
C TYR A 49 12.94 0.39 17.57
N VAL A 50 12.43 -0.82 17.38
CA VAL A 50 11.19 -1.28 17.99
C VAL A 50 11.53 -2.42 18.93
N THR A 51 11.27 -2.24 20.22
CA THR A 51 11.40 -3.35 21.17
C THR A 51 10.09 -4.10 21.22
N GLU A 52 10.14 -5.39 20.93
CA GLU A 52 8.98 -6.28 20.99
C GLU A 52 9.22 -7.36 22.04
N TRP A 53 8.16 -7.68 22.79
CA TRP A 53 8.15 -8.85 23.66
C TRP A 53 8.07 -10.08 22.76
N VAL A 54 9.07 -10.96 22.81
CA VAL A 54 9.17 -12.14 21.93
C VAL A 54 8.98 -13.48 22.67
N GLY A 55 8.88 -13.43 23.99
CA GLY A 55 8.63 -14.61 24.81
C GLY A 55 7.74 -14.31 26.00
N GLN A 56 7.16 -15.38 26.55
CA GLN A 56 6.41 -15.30 27.81
C GLN A 56 7.36 -15.06 28.98
N PHE A 57 6.81 -14.58 30.10
CA PHE A 57 7.58 -14.46 31.33
C PHE A 57 8.03 -15.86 31.77
N SER A 58 9.34 -16.05 31.94
CA SER A 58 9.88 -17.32 32.40
C SER A 58 9.54 -17.59 33.87
N ASN A 59 9.58 -18.86 34.27
CA ASN A 59 9.29 -19.32 35.62
C ASN A 59 7.84 -19.06 36.11
N VAL A 60 6.86 -19.10 35.20
CA VAL A 60 5.44 -19.11 35.53
C VAL A 60 4.94 -20.56 35.51
N GLY A 61 4.46 -21.06 36.65
CA GLY A 61 4.00 -22.43 36.78
C GLY A 61 3.39 -22.72 38.14
N GLN A 62 2.81 -23.92 38.26
CA GLN A 62 2.41 -24.47 39.55
C GLN A 62 3.59 -25.28 40.10
N PHE A 63 4.02 -24.95 41.31
CA PHE A 63 5.17 -25.58 41.95
C PHE A 63 4.75 -26.24 43.25
N ALA A 64 5.42 -27.33 43.62
CA ALA A 64 5.19 -27.99 44.90
C ALA A 64 5.58 -27.06 46.06
N LEU A 65 4.90 -27.22 47.20
CA LEU A 65 5.20 -26.47 48.42
C LEU A 65 6.67 -26.69 48.83
N GLY A 66 7.42 -25.61 49.07
CA GLY A 66 8.85 -25.66 49.41
C GLY A 66 9.81 -25.59 48.21
N SER A 67 9.31 -25.47 46.98
CA SER A 67 10.16 -25.29 45.80
C SER A 67 10.88 -23.93 45.84
N THR A 68 12.15 -23.91 45.43
CA THR A 68 12.90 -22.67 45.25
C THR A 68 12.55 -22.07 43.89
N LEU A 69 12.03 -20.84 43.89
CA LEU A 69 11.72 -20.11 42.66
C LEU A 69 12.95 -19.34 42.19
N THR A 70 13.41 -19.60 40.97
CA THR A 70 14.40 -18.74 40.29
C THR A 70 13.73 -17.48 39.73
N GLY A 71 14.45 -16.35 39.67
CA GLY A 71 13.88 -15.12 39.11
C GLY A 71 13.44 -15.31 37.64
N GLY A 72 12.18 -14.99 37.35
CA GLY A 72 11.67 -14.95 35.98
C GLY A 72 12.06 -13.65 35.29
N LYS A 73 12.26 -13.71 33.98
CA LYS A 73 12.37 -12.55 33.09
C LYS A 73 11.50 -12.76 31.86
N ALA A 74 10.96 -11.68 31.32
CA ALA A 74 10.35 -11.71 30.00
C ALA A 74 11.41 -11.49 28.92
N ASP A 75 11.22 -12.16 27.79
CA ASP A 75 12.14 -12.10 26.67
C ASP A 75 11.72 -11.00 25.69
N THR A 76 12.70 -10.19 25.27
CA THR A 76 12.49 -9.05 24.38
C THR A 76 13.50 -9.11 23.23
N ALA A 77 13.03 -8.87 22.02
CA ALA A 77 13.89 -8.63 20.88
C ALA A 77 13.83 -7.16 20.49
N GLN A 78 14.97 -6.64 20.03
CA GLN A 78 15.05 -5.32 19.43
C GLN A 78 15.07 -5.47 17.90
N LEU A 79 14.03 -4.97 17.24
CA LEU A 79 13.90 -4.90 15.80
C LEU A 79 14.52 -3.60 15.31
N THR A 80 15.28 -3.65 14.23
CA THR A 80 15.77 -2.44 13.55
C THR A 80 14.94 -2.23 12.30
N VAL A 81 14.29 -1.07 12.19
CA VAL A 81 13.44 -0.72 11.05
C VAL A 81 14.05 0.48 10.33
N SER A 82 14.23 0.37 9.02
CA SER A 82 14.61 1.51 8.18
C SER A 82 13.41 2.42 7.97
N ALA A 83 13.57 3.70 8.32
CA ALA A 83 12.64 4.74 7.91
C ALA A 83 12.71 4.89 6.39
N LYS A 84 11.56 5.12 5.77
CA LYS A 84 11.45 5.41 4.35
C LYS A 84 10.64 6.67 4.20
N ASP A 85 11.13 7.56 3.35
CA ASP A 85 10.45 8.81 3.09
C ASP A 85 9.54 8.69 1.87
N LEU A 86 8.35 9.24 1.99
CA LEU A 86 7.40 9.40 0.90
C LEU A 86 7.28 10.88 0.59
N TYR A 87 7.64 11.25 -0.63
CA TYR A 87 7.58 12.62 -1.10
C TYR A 87 6.68 12.72 -2.34
N ALA A 88 6.07 13.89 -2.51
CA ALA A 88 5.41 14.30 -3.74
C ALA A 88 5.88 15.72 -4.09
N ASP A 89 6.07 15.99 -5.38
CA ASP A 89 6.50 17.30 -5.88
C ASP A 89 5.40 17.89 -6.79
N VAL A 90 5.25 19.20 -6.77
CA VAL A 90 4.38 19.96 -7.67
C VAL A 90 5.18 21.09 -8.28
N GLN A 91 5.32 21.03 -9.61
CA GLN A 91 5.99 22.05 -10.38
C GLN A 91 4.96 22.98 -11.02
N VAL A 92 5.02 24.26 -10.67
CA VAL A 92 4.18 25.31 -11.26
C VAL A 92 5.08 26.26 -12.04
N HIS A 93 4.75 26.50 -13.30
CA HIS A 93 5.52 27.43 -14.11
C HIS A 93 5.36 28.87 -13.59
N GLU A 94 6.47 29.60 -13.48
CA GLU A 94 6.50 30.98 -12.99
C GLU A 94 5.52 31.93 -13.73
N LYS A 95 5.35 31.78 -15.04
CA LYS A 95 4.39 32.57 -15.83
C LYS A 95 2.94 32.38 -15.36
N THR A 96 2.61 31.17 -14.93
CA THR A 96 1.28 30.80 -14.42
C THR A 96 1.04 31.48 -13.07
N VAL A 97 2.04 31.48 -12.19
CA VAL A 97 2.02 32.21 -10.91
C VAL A 97 1.88 33.72 -11.14
N ASN A 98 2.71 34.29 -12.01
CA ASN A 98 2.71 35.72 -12.33
C ASN A 98 1.41 36.19 -13.00
N SER A 99 0.70 35.29 -13.69
CA SER A 99 -0.59 35.60 -14.30
C SER A 99 -1.71 35.55 -13.26
N MET A 100 -1.70 34.59 -12.34
CA MET A 100 -2.71 34.48 -11.27
C MET A 100 -2.59 35.60 -10.23
N ALA A 101 -1.36 36.00 -9.89
CA ALA A 101 -1.10 37.12 -8.99
C ALA A 101 -1.68 38.46 -9.50
N LYS A 102 -1.88 38.60 -10.81
CA LYS A 102 -2.51 39.77 -11.44
C LYS A 102 -4.05 39.74 -11.39
N VAL A 103 -4.65 38.58 -11.14
CA VAL A 103 -6.12 38.42 -11.07
C VAL A 103 -6.60 38.70 -9.66
N SER A 104 -6.04 38.00 -8.67
CA SER A 104 -6.22 38.26 -7.24
C SER A 104 -5.31 37.36 -6.41
N GLU A 105 -4.97 37.76 -5.19
CA GLU A 105 -4.28 36.89 -4.22
C GLU A 105 -5.10 35.61 -3.93
N GLY A 106 -6.44 35.71 -3.92
CA GLY A 106 -7.34 34.59 -3.74
C GLY A 106 -7.23 33.51 -4.83
N ALA A 107 -7.01 33.91 -6.09
CA ALA A 107 -6.84 32.96 -7.19
C ALA A 107 -5.60 32.07 -7.04
N LEU A 108 -4.52 32.62 -6.47
CA LEU A 108 -3.30 31.87 -6.19
C LEU A 108 -3.49 30.91 -4.99
N ILE A 109 -4.22 31.35 -3.96
CA ILE A 109 -4.55 30.53 -2.78
C ILE A 109 -5.43 29.35 -3.19
N ASP A 110 -6.50 29.58 -3.96
CA ASP A 110 -7.40 28.53 -4.42
C ASP A 110 -6.70 27.53 -5.34
N PHE A 111 -5.82 28.02 -6.22
CA PHE A 111 -4.98 27.17 -7.06
C PHE A 111 -4.07 26.27 -6.20
N THR A 112 -3.34 26.86 -5.25
CA THR A 112 -2.38 26.12 -4.40
C THR A 112 -3.08 25.11 -3.50
N LYS A 113 -4.25 25.48 -2.94
CA LYS A 113 -5.08 24.59 -2.13
C LYS A 113 -5.57 23.39 -2.94
N GLY A 114 -6.05 23.62 -4.17
CA GLY A 114 -6.47 22.54 -5.05
C GLY A 114 -5.37 21.53 -5.38
N TYR A 115 -4.12 21.97 -5.52
CA TYR A 115 -2.98 21.06 -5.67
C TYR A 115 -2.68 20.31 -4.37
N THR A 116 -2.69 21.00 -3.23
CA THR A 116 -2.40 20.41 -1.92
C THR A 116 -3.41 19.31 -1.57
N ASP A 117 -4.71 19.55 -1.75
CA ASP A 117 -5.77 18.57 -1.48
C ASP A 117 -5.60 17.31 -2.35
N ARG A 118 -5.23 17.49 -3.63
CA ARG A 118 -4.97 16.38 -4.57
C ARG A 118 -3.71 15.61 -4.21
N MET A 119 -2.65 16.30 -3.77
CA MET A 119 -1.43 15.66 -3.28
C MET A 119 -1.71 14.82 -2.04
N GLU A 120 -2.49 15.33 -1.09
CA GLU A 120 -2.85 14.59 0.12
C GLU A 120 -3.58 13.28 -0.22
N ILE A 121 -4.54 13.33 -1.15
CA ILE A 121 -5.23 12.13 -1.64
C ILE A 121 -4.25 11.16 -2.31
N ALA A 122 -3.36 11.65 -3.16
CA ALA A 122 -2.37 10.81 -3.85
C ALA A 122 -1.41 10.13 -2.87
N ILE A 123 -0.88 10.88 -1.90
CA ILE A 123 -0.02 10.35 -0.83
C ILE A 123 -0.78 9.32 0.00
N GLY A 124 -2.02 9.62 0.41
CA GLY A 124 -2.84 8.71 1.20
C GLY A 124 -3.13 7.40 0.46
N ARG A 125 -3.39 7.45 -0.85
CA ARG A 125 -3.55 6.25 -1.69
C ARG A 125 -2.26 5.41 -1.73
N GLU A 126 -1.11 6.05 -1.88
CA GLU A 126 0.19 5.37 -1.90
C GLU A 126 0.52 4.73 -0.53
N MET A 127 0.20 5.41 0.56
CA MET A 127 0.34 4.85 1.92
C MET A 127 -0.57 3.64 2.11
N ASN A 128 -1.82 3.68 1.66
CA ASN A 128 -2.73 2.54 1.77
C ASN A 128 -2.26 1.33 0.97
N ARG A 129 -1.69 1.59 -0.22
CA ARG A 129 -1.13 0.54 -1.07
C ARG A 129 0.08 -0.11 -0.41
N THR A 130 1.05 0.69 0.02
CA THR A 130 2.28 0.18 0.67
C THR A 130 2.00 -0.51 2.00
N PHE A 131 1.01 -0.04 2.77
CA PHE A 131 0.56 -0.69 4.01
C PHE A 131 0.05 -2.12 3.78
N ASN A 132 -0.63 -2.36 2.65
CA ASN A 132 -1.05 -3.71 2.27
C ASN A 132 -0.01 -4.44 1.41
N GLY A 133 1.13 -3.83 1.13
CA GLY A 133 2.20 -4.38 0.30
C GLY A 133 3.13 -5.36 1.03
N ASN A 134 4.20 -5.74 0.37
CA ASN A 134 5.25 -6.64 0.88
C ASN A 134 6.66 -6.08 0.62
N ALA A 135 6.79 -4.74 0.58
CA ALA A 135 8.03 -4.00 0.27
C ALA A 135 8.63 -4.21 -1.14
N THR A 136 7.99 -4.98 -2.03
CA THR A 136 8.61 -5.33 -3.32
C THR A 136 8.50 -4.25 -4.40
N GLY A 137 7.76 -3.16 -4.21
CA GLY A 137 7.68 -2.10 -5.22
C GLY A 137 6.69 -2.37 -6.37
N LYS A 138 6.01 -3.53 -6.33
CA LYS A 138 5.25 -4.06 -7.46
C LYS A 138 3.87 -3.44 -7.52
N ILE A 139 3.47 -2.97 -8.70
CA ILE A 139 2.18 -2.28 -8.88
C ILE A 139 1.27 -2.96 -9.90
N ALA A 140 1.83 -3.64 -10.91
CA ALA A 140 1.07 -4.34 -11.94
C ALA A 140 1.96 -5.38 -12.66
N ARG A 141 1.39 -6.10 -13.62
CA ARG A 141 2.11 -6.98 -14.55
C ARG A 141 1.80 -6.60 -15.99
N ALA A 142 2.76 -6.81 -16.89
CA ALA A 142 2.51 -6.73 -18.31
C ALA A 142 1.53 -7.83 -18.74
N ASN A 143 0.63 -7.50 -19.67
CA ASN A 143 -0.25 -8.43 -20.34
C ASN A 143 0.15 -8.48 -21.82
N GLY A 144 0.79 -9.58 -22.21
CA GLY A 144 1.44 -9.76 -23.50
C GLY A 144 2.90 -9.34 -23.50
N SER A 145 3.61 -9.77 -24.54
CA SER A 145 5.03 -9.47 -24.76
C SER A 145 5.21 -8.48 -25.91
N SER A 146 6.32 -7.73 -25.88
CA SER A 146 6.75 -6.91 -27.01
C SER A 146 8.27 -6.91 -27.12
N ALA A 147 8.79 -7.06 -28.33
CA ALA A 147 10.22 -6.92 -28.60
C ALA A 147 10.66 -5.44 -28.69
N SER A 148 9.72 -4.54 -28.98
CA SER A 148 9.94 -3.10 -29.08
C SER A 148 8.58 -2.39 -29.21
N GLY A 149 7.97 -2.03 -28.09
CA GLY A 149 6.65 -1.41 -28.06
C GLY A 149 6.60 -0.13 -27.23
N THR A 150 5.65 0.74 -27.53
CA THR A 150 5.31 1.92 -26.70
C THR A 150 3.96 1.77 -26.02
N ALA A 151 3.09 0.85 -26.47
CA ALA A 151 1.81 0.57 -25.85
C ALA A 151 1.93 -0.68 -24.96
N LEU A 152 1.95 -0.46 -23.65
CA LEU A 152 1.98 -1.50 -22.63
C LEU A 152 0.57 -1.75 -22.11
N THR A 153 0.03 -2.94 -22.32
CA THR A 153 -1.18 -3.39 -21.62
C THR A 153 -0.77 -3.94 -20.26
N VAL A 154 -1.44 -3.50 -19.19
CA VAL A 154 -1.19 -3.98 -17.83
C VAL A 154 -2.37 -4.80 -17.30
N GLN A 155 -2.07 -5.65 -16.33
CA GLN A 155 -3.04 -6.48 -15.60
C GLN A 155 -2.70 -6.52 -14.11
N ALA A 156 -3.68 -6.94 -13.31
CA ALA A 156 -3.56 -6.99 -11.85
C ALA A 156 -2.35 -7.82 -11.40
N LEU A 157 -1.74 -7.42 -10.28
CA LEU A 157 -0.50 -8.03 -9.79
C LEU A 157 -0.68 -9.49 -9.36
N ASP A 158 -1.78 -9.78 -8.68
CA ASP A 158 -2.15 -11.11 -8.21
C ASP A 158 -3.55 -11.47 -8.72
N ALA A 159 -3.85 -12.76 -8.87
CA ALA A 159 -5.20 -13.23 -9.21
C ALA A 159 -6.24 -12.79 -8.17
N ASP A 160 -5.83 -12.73 -6.89
CA ASP A 160 -6.67 -12.26 -5.77
C ASP A 160 -6.86 -10.73 -5.76
N THR A 161 -6.19 -10.00 -6.65
CA THR A 161 -6.33 -8.54 -6.81
C THR A 161 -6.96 -8.16 -8.14
N SER A 162 -7.66 -9.10 -8.79
CA SER A 162 -8.29 -8.87 -10.11
C SER A 162 -9.34 -7.76 -10.11
N ASP A 163 -9.88 -7.42 -8.93
CA ASP A 163 -10.82 -6.33 -8.70
C ASP A 163 -10.15 -4.95 -8.59
N ILE A 164 -8.84 -4.91 -8.35
CA ILE A 164 -8.04 -3.69 -8.33
C ILE A 164 -7.64 -3.35 -9.77
N ASP A 165 -8.06 -2.18 -10.25
CA ASP A 165 -7.61 -1.64 -11.53
C ASP A 165 -6.06 -1.57 -11.55
N PRO A 166 -5.39 -2.26 -12.48
CA PRO A 166 -3.92 -2.31 -12.55
C PRO A 166 -3.27 -0.95 -12.82
N THR A 167 -4.06 0.03 -13.25
CA THR A 167 -3.60 1.39 -13.50
C THR A 167 -3.92 2.35 -12.36
N ALA A 168 -4.60 1.92 -11.28
CA ALA A 168 -5.03 2.78 -10.18
C ALA A 168 -3.89 3.57 -9.50
N TYR A 169 -2.65 3.08 -9.64
CA TYR A 169 -1.46 3.66 -9.03
C TYR A 169 -0.45 4.18 -10.07
N ILE A 170 -0.82 4.23 -11.34
CA ILE A 170 0.03 4.73 -12.43
C ILE A 170 -0.69 5.88 -13.09
N GLU A 171 -0.07 7.06 -13.07
CA GLU A 171 -0.60 8.26 -13.69
C GLU A 171 0.31 8.75 -14.83
N VAL A 172 -0.26 9.57 -15.70
CA VAL A 172 0.50 10.21 -16.78
C VAL A 172 1.56 11.13 -16.16
N GLY A 173 2.80 11.01 -16.62
CA GLY A 173 3.96 11.70 -16.08
C GLY A 173 4.84 10.81 -15.20
N ASP A 174 4.31 9.71 -14.67
CA ASP A 174 5.08 8.76 -13.86
C ASP A 174 6.15 8.06 -14.70
N TYR A 175 7.29 7.75 -14.07
CA TYR A 175 8.28 6.85 -14.63
C TYR A 175 8.04 5.44 -14.11
N ILE A 176 8.07 4.47 -15.01
CA ILE A 176 7.91 3.06 -14.68
C ILE A 176 9.02 2.21 -15.26
N VAL A 177 9.34 1.11 -14.58
CA VAL A 177 10.22 0.05 -15.07
C VAL A 177 9.39 -1.22 -15.28
N VAL A 178 9.53 -1.83 -16.46
CA VAL A 178 8.88 -3.10 -16.80
C VAL A 178 9.95 -4.20 -16.84
N GLY A 179 9.90 -5.13 -15.88
CA GLY A 179 10.90 -6.18 -15.72
C GLY A 179 12.30 -5.61 -15.47
N SER A 180 13.18 -5.80 -16.47
CA SER A 180 14.56 -5.30 -16.50
C SER A 180 14.79 -4.17 -17.51
N ALA A 181 13.72 -3.65 -18.14
CA ALA A 181 13.84 -2.55 -19.09
C ALA A 181 14.27 -1.24 -18.40
N ALA A 182 14.84 -0.32 -19.16
CA ALA A 182 15.09 1.04 -18.68
C ALA A 182 13.77 1.76 -18.36
N ALA A 183 13.79 2.68 -17.39
CA ALA A 183 12.61 3.44 -17.03
C ALA A 183 12.09 4.26 -18.21
N LYS A 184 10.75 4.30 -18.34
CA LYS A 184 10.06 5.14 -19.32
C LYS A 184 8.95 5.92 -18.65
N GLN A 185 8.77 7.14 -19.12
CA GLN A 185 7.66 7.98 -18.69
C GLN A 185 6.37 7.50 -19.33
N VAL A 186 5.29 7.47 -18.57
CA VAL A 186 3.92 7.26 -19.08
C VAL A 186 3.42 8.57 -19.68
N THR A 187 3.13 8.59 -20.97
CA THR A 187 2.67 9.78 -21.70
C THR A 187 1.17 9.79 -21.93
N ALA A 188 0.51 8.64 -21.89
CA ALA A 188 -0.94 8.53 -21.93
C ALA A 188 -1.42 7.25 -21.23
N LYS A 189 -2.67 7.27 -20.78
CA LYS A 189 -3.36 6.16 -20.10
C LYS A 189 -4.78 6.05 -20.65
N SER A 190 -5.17 4.85 -21.07
CA SER A 190 -6.51 4.56 -21.58
C SER A 190 -6.93 3.14 -21.18
N GLY A 191 -7.85 3.05 -20.23
CA GLY A 191 -8.16 1.78 -19.57
C GLY A 191 -6.87 1.15 -19.04
N ASN A 192 -6.63 -0.12 -19.39
CA ASN A 192 -5.45 -0.88 -18.98
C ASN A 192 -4.23 -0.67 -19.89
N VAL A 193 -4.29 0.24 -20.86
CA VAL A 193 -3.18 0.50 -21.80
C VAL A 193 -2.46 1.78 -21.41
N LEU A 194 -1.15 1.67 -21.24
CA LEU A 194 -0.22 2.76 -20.97
C LEU A 194 0.61 3.03 -22.21
N THR A 195 0.71 4.30 -22.61
CA THR A 195 1.63 4.74 -23.66
C THR A 195 2.93 5.24 -23.02
N LEU A 196 4.06 4.72 -23.46
CA LEU A 196 5.39 5.04 -22.96
C LEU A 196 6.09 6.05 -23.87
N SER A 197 6.94 6.90 -23.28
CA SER A 197 7.69 7.95 -24.00
C SER A 197 8.71 7.42 -25.00
N GLY A 198 9.03 6.13 -24.95
CA GLY A 198 9.89 5.47 -25.92
C GLY A 198 9.72 3.96 -25.88
N ALA A 199 10.11 3.30 -26.97
CA ALA A 199 9.94 1.87 -27.10
C ALA A 199 10.85 1.10 -26.12
N ILE A 200 10.32 0.02 -25.53
CA ILE A 200 11.06 -0.94 -24.72
C ILE A 200 10.65 -2.37 -25.10
N ALA A 201 11.49 -3.33 -24.74
CA ALA A 201 11.17 -4.75 -24.82
C ALA A 201 10.67 -5.24 -23.46
N TRP A 202 9.64 -6.09 -23.44
CA TRP A 202 9.17 -6.77 -22.24
C TRP A 202 8.63 -8.17 -22.56
N ALA A 203 8.79 -9.07 -21.61
CA ALA A 203 8.13 -10.36 -21.62
C ALA A 203 6.68 -10.22 -21.13
N ASP A 204 5.86 -11.20 -21.49
CA ASP A 204 4.57 -11.38 -20.83
C ASP A 204 4.77 -11.62 -19.33
N GLU A 205 3.81 -11.18 -18.50
CA GLU A 205 3.88 -11.26 -17.04
C GLU A 205 5.04 -10.47 -16.40
N ALA A 206 5.77 -9.65 -17.17
CA ALA A 206 6.84 -8.83 -16.64
C ALA A 206 6.30 -7.85 -15.58
N ILE A 207 6.93 -7.84 -14.41
CA ILE A 207 6.49 -7.00 -13.29
C ILE A 207 6.73 -5.52 -13.60
N VAL A 208 5.73 -4.69 -13.32
CA VAL A 208 5.80 -3.24 -13.42
C VAL A 208 6.10 -2.64 -12.04
N TYR A 209 7.04 -1.71 -12.00
CA TYR A 209 7.46 -0.96 -10.81
C TYR A 209 7.31 0.54 -11.07
N LYS A 210 6.96 1.32 -10.05
CA LYS A 210 7.25 2.76 -10.06
C LYS A 210 8.75 2.96 -10.05
N ALA A 211 9.21 3.98 -10.75
CA ALA A 211 10.62 4.32 -10.79
C ALA A 211 10.81 5.83 -10.83
N SER A 212 12.00 6.28 -10.47
CA SER A 212 12.48 7.63 -10.79
C SER A 212 12.95 7.70 -12.25
N ALA A 213 13.17 8.93 -12.73
CA ALA A 213 13.61 9.18 -14.11
C ALA A 213 14.97 8.56 -14.45
N ASP A 214 15.83 8.34 -13.45
CA ASP A 214 17.14 7.66 -13.56
C ASP A 214 17.05 6.13 -13.54
N GLY A 215 15.85 5.57 -13.34
CA GLY A 215 15.61 4.13 -13.34
C GLY A 215 15.67 3.44 -11.98
N ALA A 216 15.88 4.17 -10.87
CA ALA A 216 15.78 3.56 -9.55
C ALA A 216 14.33 3.18 -9.25
N LYS A 217 14.11 1.91 -8.88
CA LYS A 217 12.78 1.39 -8.52
C LYS A 217 12.34 1.95 -7.18
N ALA A 218 11.05 2.23 -7.03
CA ALA A 218 10.46 2.61 -5.76
C ALA A 218 10.69 1.51 -4.72
N VAL A 219 11.19 1.90 -3.54
CA VAL A 219 11.45 1.00 -2.42
C VAL A 219 10.39 1.26 -1.35
N GLU A 220 9.49 0.30 -1.17
CA GLU A 220 8.29 0.48 -0.34
C GLU A 220 8.45 -0.02 1.09
N MET A 221 7.63 0.48 2.02
CA MET A 221 7.57 -0.06 3.37
C MET A 221 7.12 -1.54 3.37
N GLN A 222 7.54 -2.29 4.39
CA GLN A 222 7.02 -3.64 4.64
C GLN A 222 5.58 -3.53 5.15
N GLY A 223 4.63 -3.88 4.30
CA GLY A 223 3.21 -3.93 4.64
C GLY A 223 2.76 -5.27 5.22
N ILE A 224 1.45 -5.38 5.49
CA ILE A 224 0.80 -6.54 6.10
C ILE A 224 0.98 -7.81 5.27
N LYS A 225 0.89 -7.76 3.93
CA LYS A 225 1.11 -8.95 3.08
C LYS A 225 2.48 -9.57 3.34
N GLY A 226 3.50 -8.74 3.53
CA GLY A 226 4.83 -9.22 3.87
C GLY A 226 4.92 -9.92 5.23
N LEU A 227 4.05 -9.58 6.18
CA LEU A 227 3.95 -10.23 7.51
C LEU A 227 3.16 -11.54 7.44
N ILE A 228 2.13 -11.61 6.60
CA ILE A 228 1.24 -12.78 6.49
C ILE A 228 1.93 -13.97 5.79
N VAL A 229 2.87 -13.73 4.87
CA VAL A 229 3.45 -14.76 4.00
C VAL A 229 4.44 -15.70 4.73
N ASN A 230 4.49 -15.72 6.07
CA ASN A 230 5.43 -16.54 6.85
C ASN A 230 6.87 -16.45 6.32
N THR A 231 7.30 -15.23 5.96
CA THR A 231 8.65 -15.01 5.48
C THR A 231 9.61 -15.18 6.64
N GLY A 232 10.72 -15.89 6.44
CA GLY A 232 11.61 -16.32 7.52
C GLY A 232 12.11 -15.23 8.47
N THR A 233 11.97 -13.94 8.13
CA THR A 233 12.26 -12.83 9.04
C THR A 233 11.28 -11.66 8.91
N ILE A 234 10.91 -11.02 10.02
CA ILE A 234 10.31 -9.68 10.06
C ILE A 234 11.40 -8.71 10.52
N GLN A 235 11.79 -7.75 9.67
CA GLN A 235 12.81 -6.73 10.02
C GLN A 235 14.10 -7.35 10.61
N ASN A 236 14.60 -8.40 9.93
CA ASN A 236 15.77 -9.22 10.29
C ASN A 236 15.63 -10.11 11.55
N VAL A 237 14.46 -10.15 12.20
CA VAL A 237 14.20 -11.12 13.28
C VAL A 237 13.58 -12.38 12.71
N ASN A 238 14.20 -13.53 12.97
CA ASN A 238 13.70 -14.81 12.51
C ASN A 238 12.40 -15.20 13.23
N ILE A 239 11.29 -15.23 12.49
CA ILE A 239 9.97 -15.53 13.05
C ILE A 239 9.81 -16.98 13.48
N ALA A 240 10.60 -17.91 12.94
CA ALA A 240 10.54 -19.32 13.31
C ALA A 240 10.97 -19.53 14.77
N ASN A 241 11.81 -18.64 15.30
CA ASN A 241 12.30 -18.72 16.67
C ASN A 241 11.31 -18.18 17.71
N TYR A 242 10.28 -17.43 17.28
CA TYR A 242 9.40 -16.69 18.17
C TYR A 242 7.93 -16.93 17.79
N ALA A 243 7.28 -17.86 18.49
CA ALA A 243 5.90 -18.27 18.22
C ALA A 243 4.89 -17.11 18.22
N ASN A 244 5.19 -16.02 18.92
CA ASN A 244 4.33 -14.86 19.03
C ASN A 244 4.46 -13.86 17.87
N LEU A 245 5.52 -13.98 17.05
CA LEU A 245 5.72 -13.23 15.80
C LEU A 245 5.16 -13.99 14.58
N GLN A 246 4.75 -15.25 14.76
CA GLN A 246 4.18 -16.06 13.70
C GLN A 246 2.72 -15.68 13.46
N ALA A 247 2.38 -15.39 12.19
CA ALA A 247 0.99 -15.28 11.77
C ALA A 247 0.42 -16.70 11.57
N TYR A 248 -0.74 -16.99 12.17
CA TYR A 248 -1.48 -18.19 11.82
C TYR A 248 -2.24 -17.94 10.52
N VAL A 249 -1.79 -18.59 9.45
CA VAL A 249 -2.51 -18.63 8.18
C VAL A 249 -3.22 -19.97 8.11
N ASP A 250 -4.55 -19.95 8.11
CA ASP A 250 -5.31 -21.14 7.76
C ASP A 250 -5.21 -21.35 6.25
N THR A 251 -4.38 -22.29 5.83
CA THR A 251 -4.18 -22.64 4.42
C THR A 251 -5.19 -23.67 3.93
N ALA A 252 -6.05 -24.19 4.82
CA ALA A 252 -7.13 -25.07 4.40
C ALA A 252 -8.31 -24.21 3.93
N SER A 253 -8.75 -24.39 2.68
CA SER A 253 -9.99 -23.79 2.17
C SER A 253 -11.21 -24.44 2.83
N GLN A 254 -11.39 -24.20 4.13
CA GLN A 254 -12.51 -24.68 4.91
C GLN A 254 -13.53 -23.56 5.02
N SER A 255 -14.68 -23.75 4.38
CA SER A 255 -15.79 -22.83 4.53
C SER A 255 -16.34 -22.88 5.96
N ILE A 256 -16.60 -21.72 6.54
CA ILE A 256 -17.34 -21.59 7.81
C ILE A 256 -18.72 -22.24 7.70
N ALA A 257 -19.33 -22.25 6.50
CA ALA A 257 -20.61 -22.92 6.27
C ALA A 257 -20.53 -24.44 6.45
N THR A 258 -19.36 -25.04 6.26
CA THR A 258 -19.16 -26.50 6.33
C THR A 258 -18.66 -26.96 7.70
N TYR A 259 -17.80 -26.16 8.36
CA TYR A 259 -17.13 -26.56 9.60
C TYR A 259 -17.57 -25.75 10.84
N GLY A 260 -18.53 -24.83 10.66
CA GLY A 260 -19.00 -23.92 11.70
C GLY A 260 -17.89 -22.98 12.19
N GLU A 261 -18.05 -22.49 13.42
CA GLU A 261 -17.09 -21.57 14.05
C GLU A 261 -15.78 -22.24 14.51
N THR A 262 -15.68 -23.58 14.43
CA THR A 262 -14.56 -24.36 14.97
C THR A 262 -13.19 -23.90 14.45
N PRO A 263 -13.00 -23.60 13.15
CA PRO A 263 -11.71 -23.07 12.66
C PRO A 263 -11.39 -21.69 13.25
N MET A 264 -12.38 -20.80 13.37
CA MET A 264 -12.21 -19.49 13.99
C MET A 264 -11.88 -19.60 15.49
N GLN A 265 -12.53 -20.52 16.21
CA GLN A 265 -12.25 -20.79 17.61
C GLN A 265 -10.85 -21.36 17.81
N LYS A 266 -10.37 -22.24 16.91
CA LYS A 266 -8.98 -22.73 16.94
C LYS A 266 -7.96 -21.63 16.67
N ALA A 267 -8.22 -20.77 15.68
CA ALA A 267 -7.37 -19.61 15.39
C ALA A 267 -7.34 -18.63 16.58
N PHE A 268 -8.51 -18.38 17.19
CA PHE A 268 -8.64 -17.57 18.39
C PHE A 268 -7.86 -18.18 19.55
N LEU A 269 -8.11 -19.45 19.90
CA LEU A 269 -7.45 -20.13 21.02
C LEU A 269 -5.93 -20.16 20.87
N LYS A 270 -5.40 -20.42 19.67
CA LYS A 270 -3.96 -20.33 19.40
C LYS A 270 -3.41 -18.91 19.53
N THR A 271 -4.18 -17.90 19.17
CA THR A 271 -3.73 -16.51 19.27
C THR A 271 -3.79 -15.99 20.71
N VAL A 272 -4.82 -16.37 21.47
CA VAL A 272 -5.06 -15.89 22.84
C VAL A 272 -4.25 -16.70 23.86
N SER A 273 -3.92 -17.98 23.60
CA SER A 273 -3.02 -18.77 24.46
C SER A 273 -1.62 -18.18 24.57
N HIS A 274 -1.23 -17.31 23.64
CA HIS A 274 0.08 -16.67 23.60
C HIS A 274 0.05 -15.15 23.79
N ARG A 275 -1.12 -14.50 24.02
CA ARG A 275 -1.23 -13.03 24.09
C ARG A 275 -2.26 -12.51 25.10
N THR A 276 -1.91 -11.39 25.75
CA THR A 276 -2.85 -10.36 26.23
C THR A 276 -2.91 -9.24 25.19
N GLY A 277 -3.77 -9.36 24.16
CA GLY A 277 -3.84 -8.37 23.08
C GLY A 277 -5.11 -8.48 22.26
N LYS A 278 -5.39 -7.45 21.45
CA LYS A 278 -6.52 -7.45 20.51
C LYS A 278 -6.19 -8.35 19.32
N LEU A 279 -7.08 -9.31 19.03
CA LEU A 279 -7.03 -10.08 17.79
C LEU A 279 -7.40 -9.16 16.62
N MET A 280 -6.55 -9.08 15.60
CA MET A 280 -6.91 -8.49 14.30
C MET A 280 -7.13 -9.64 13.32
N GLY A 281 -8.39 -10.00 13.11
CA GLY A 281 -8.77 -10.95 12.07
C GLY A 281 -8.86 -10.23 10.74
N ILE A 282 -8.04 -10.63 9.77
CA ILE A 282 -8.10 -10.15 8.39
C ILE A 282 -8.54 -11.33 7.54
N CYS A 283 -9.79 -11.30 7.07
CA CYS A 283 -10.35 -12.31 6.18
C CYS A 283 -10.41 -11.78 4.75
N ASN A 284 -10.14 -12.63 3.76
CA ASN A 284 -10.43 -12.31 2.37
C ASN A 284 -11.96 -12.18 2.22
N LEU A 285 -12.41 -11.04 1.67
CA LEU A 285 -13.81 -10.60 1.66
C LEU A 285 -14.73 -11.43 0.75
N THR A 286 -14.22 -12.52 0.16
CA THR A 286 -14.94 -13.36 -0.80
C THR A 286 -15.93 -14.34 -0.17
N VAL A 287 -15.92 -14.52 1.16
CA VAL A 287 -16.75 -15.56 1.83
C VAL A 287 -18.00 -15.00 2.55
N PHE A 288 -18.16 -13.67 2.65
CA PHE A 288 -19.37 -13.10 3.27
C PHE A 288 -20.59 -12.97 2.32
N ASN A 289 -20.42 -13.19 1.01
CA ASN A 289 -21.52 -13.11 0.02
C ASN A 289 -22.32 -14.43 -0.15
N ALA A 290 -22.52 -15.19 0.93
CA ALA A 290 -23.41 -16.35 0.90
C ALA A 290 -24.67 -16.17 1.76
N TRP A 291 -24.90 -14.99 2.34
CA TRP A 291 -26.13 -14.69 3.08
C TRP A 291 -26.75 -13.39 2.53
N ALA A 292 -27.44 -13.55 1.40
CA ALA A 292 -28.56 -12.72 0.96
C ALA A 292 -29.73 -13.65 0.66
#